data_AF-A0A2K3N807-F1
#
_entry.id   AF-A0A2K3N807-F1
#
_cell.length_a   1.000
_cell.length_b   1.000
_cell.length_c   1.000
_cell.angle_alpha   90.00
_cell.angle_beta   90.00
_cell.angle_gamma   90.00
#
_symmetry.space_group_name_H-M   'P 1'
#
loop_
_entity.id
_entity.type
_entity.pdbx_description
1 polymer ?
#
loop_
_entity_poly.entity_id
_entity_poly.type
_entity_poly.pdbx_seq_one_letter_code
_entity_poly.pdbx_strand_id
1 'polypeptide(L)'
;MRGINVMAEVDVPGHAESWGAGYPDIWPSPTCRSPLDVTKKFTFDVLSGIMTDIRKIFPFELFHLGGDEVNTGQLQVHNMTANDAYQYFVLKAQSMALLKNWSPVN
;
A
#
# COMPACT_ATOMS: atom_id res chain seq x y z
N MET A 1 -30.15 8.36 -8.42
CA MET A 1 -29.15 7.78 -7.50
C MET A 1 -29.65 6.43 -7.01
N ARG A 2 -28.77 5.45 -6.74
CA ARG A 2 -29.14 4.05 -6.42
C ARG A 2 -28.84 3.63 -4.98
N GLY A 3 -28.36 4.52 -4.12
CA GLY A 3 -27.97 4.19 -2.74
C GLY A 3 -26.74 3.26 -2.64
N ILE A 4 -25.88 3.26 -3.67
CA ILE A 4 -24.67 2.43 -3.72
C ILE A 4 -23.47 3.31 -3.39
N ASN A 5 -22.66 2.88 -2.43
CA ASN A 5 -21.34 3.43 -2.16
C ASN A 5 -20.28 2.63 -2.94
N VAL A 6 -19.28 3.33 -3.46
CA VAL A 6 -18.13 2.71 -4.13
C VAL A 6 -16.91 2.93 -3.26
N MET A 7 -16.36 1.84 -2.73
CA MET A 7 -15.12 1.81 -1.98
C MET A 7 -13.99 1.50 -2.95
N ALA A 8 -12.95 2.34 -2.96
CA ALA A 8 -11.74 2.06 -3.71
C ALA A 8 -10.84 1.11 -2.92
N GLU A 9 -10.12 0.27 -3.66
CA GLU A 9 -9.06 -0.57 -3.14
C GLU A 9 -7.73 -0.19 -3.75
N VAL A 10 -6.71 -0.09 -2.91
CA VAL A 10 -5.30 -0.02 -3.28
C VAL A 10 -4.60 -1.13 -2.54
N ASP A 11 -4.48 -2.28 -3.19
CA ASP A 11 -3.92 -3.48 -2.58
C ASP A 11 -2.40 -3.41 -2.50
N VAL A 12 -1.89 -3.35 -1.27
CA VAL A 12 -0.47 -3.20 -0.94
C VAL A 12 -0.14 -3.86 0.41
N PRO A 13 1.10 -4.33 0.63
CA PRO A 13 2.25 -4.24 -0.26
C PRO A 13 2.32 -5.40 -1.26
N GLY A 14 1.43 -6.39 -1.14
CA GLY A 14 1.25 -7.48 -2.10
C GLY A 14 0.68 -6.98 -3.43
N HIS A 15 0.49 -7.90 -4.39
CA HIS A 15 -0.18 -7.66 -5.67
C HIS A 15 0.27 -6.43 -6.50
N ALA A 16 1.46 -5.90 -6.22
CA ALA A 16 1.92 -4.61 -6.76
C ALA A 16 2.90 -4.73 -7.94
N GLU A 17 3.00 -5.89 -8.61
CA GLU A 17 3.93 -6.07 -9.74
C GLU A 17 3.72 -5.00 -10.82
N SER A 18 2.47 -4.72 -11.19
CA SER A 18 2.15 -3.77 -12.26
C SER A 18 2.60 -2.33 -11.96
N TRP A 19 2.79 -1.97 -10.69
CA TRP A 19 3.14 -0.62 -10.28
C TRP A 19 4.55 -0.24 -10.72
N GLY A 20 5.48 -1.21 -10.67
CA GLY A 20 6.87 -0.99 -11.05
C GLY A 20 7.08 -0.79 -12.55
N ALA A 21 6.06 -1.01 -13.40
CA ALA A 21 6.12 -0.58 -14.79
C ALA A 21 6.23 0.94 -14.92
N GLY A 22 5.58 1.70 -14.02
CA GLY A 22 5.69 3.16 -13.95
C GLY A 22 6.76 3.63 -12.96
N TYR A 23 6.99 2.88 -11.88
CA TYR A 23 7.92 3.24 -10.80
C TYR A 23 8.85 2.08 -10.44
N PRO A 24 9.83 1.70 -11.28
CA PRO A 24 10.64 0.49 -11.06
C PRO A 24 11.35 0.43 -9.69
N ASP A 25 11.66 1.60 -9.11
CA ASP A 25 12.37 1.71 -7.83
C ASP A 25 11.57 1.22 -6.62
N ILE A 26 10.25 1.03 -6.74
CA ILE A 26 9.42 0.48 -5.65
C ILE A 26 9.51 -1.05 -5.57
N TRP A 27 10.07 -1.72 -6.59
CA TRP A 27 10.38 -3.13 -6.49
C TRP A 27 11.61 -3.33 -5.58
N PRO A 28 11.61 -4.36 -4.72
CA PRO A 28 12.80 -4.75 -3.96
C PRO A 28 13.99 -5.01 -4.87
N SER A 29 13.78 -5.65 -6.02
CA SER A 29 14.80 -5.84 -7.05
C SER A 29 14.19 -6.12 -8.44
N PRO A 30 14.97 -6.10 -9.54
CA PRO A 30 14.44 -6.44 -10.87
C PRO A 30 13.86 -7.86 -11.00
N THR A 31 14.28 -8.78 -10.13
CA THR A 31 13.82 -10.18 -10.07
C THR A 31 12.78 -10.43 -8.98
N CYS A 32 12.62 -9.52 -8.01
CA CYS A 32 11.59 -9.53 -6.99
C CYS A 32 10.70 -8.30 -7.14
N ARG A 33 9.57 -8.48 -7.83
CA ARG A 33 8.66 -7.38 -8.24
C ARG A 33 7.44 -7.21 -7.35
N SER A 34 7.33 -8.02 -6.31
CA SER A 34 6.30 -7.97 -5.27
C SER A 34 6.81 -8.74 -4.06
N PRO A 35 6.57 -8.29 -2.83
CA PRO A 35 5.82 -7.09 -2.44
C PRO A 35 6.60 -5.78 -2.69
N LEU A 36 5.96 -4.63 -2.47
CA LEU A 36 6.63 -3.33 -2.50
C LEU A 36 7.84 -3.27 -1.55
N ASP A 37 8.88 -2.53 -1.94
CA ASP A 37 10.07 -2.31 -1.11
C ASP A 37 9.76 -1.34 0.03
N VAL A 38 9.51 -1.91 1.21
CA VAL A 38 9.14 -1.14 2.41
C VAL A 38 10.32 -0.46 3.10
N THR A 39 11.55 -0.64 2.61
CA THR A 39 12.74 0.06 3.14
C THR A 39 12.93 1.44 2.52
N LYS A 40 12.37 1.66 1.33
CA LYS A 40 12.53 2.90 0.57
C LYS A 40 11.48 3.93 0.96
N LYS A 41 11.91 5.15 1.27
CA LYS A 41 11.01 6.30 1.45
C LYS A 41 10.14 6.53 0.20
N PHE A 42 10.72 6.34 -0.98
CA PHE A 42 10.04 6.54 -2.27
C PHE A 42 8.76 5.71 -2.41
N THR A 43 8.75 4.46 -1.93
CA THR A 43 7.57 3.59 -1.92
C THR A 43 6.39 4.25 -1.20
N PHE A 44 6.64 4.88 -0.05
CA PHE A 44 5.61 5.58 0.71
C PHE A 44 5.21 6.93 0.09
N ASP A 45 6.14 7.61 -0.58
CA ASP A 45 5.83 8.83 -1.33
C ASP A 45 4.87 8.52 -2.49
N VAL A 46 5.12 7.45 -3.25
CA VAL A 46 4.24 6.97 -4.33
C VAL A 46 2.86 6.57 -3.78
N LEU A 47 2.82 5.74 -2.73
CA LEU A 47 1.57 5.31 -2.12
C LEU A 47 0.74 6.50 -1.59
N SER A 48 1.37 7.45 -0.89
CA SER A 48 0.69 8.64 -0.39
C SER A 48 0.17 9.54 -1.52
N GLY A 49 0.92 9.67 -2.61
CA GLY A 49 0.48 10.38 -3.81
C GLY A 49 -0.78 9.76 -4.42
N ILE A 50 -0.75 8.45 -4.66
CA ILE A 50 -1.90 7.69 -5.19
C ILE A 50 -3.13 7.84 -4.27
N MET A 51 -2.96 7.65 -2.96
CA MET A 51 -4.05 7.85 -2.00
C MET A 51 -4.62 9.28 -2.06
N THR A 52 -3.77 10.29 -2.23
CA THR A 52 -4.21 11.69 -2.32
C THR A 52 -5.08 11.93 -3.55
N ASP A 53 -4.72 11.33 -4.68
CA ASP A 53 -5.48 11.49 -5.93
C ASP A 53 -6.77 10.67 -5.92
N ILE A 54 -6.74 9.43 -5.41
CA ILE A 54 -7.94 8.61 -5.26
C ILE A 54 -8.92 9.26 -4.27
N ARG A 55 -8.43 9.91 -3.20
CA ARG A 55 -9.30 10.60 -2.24
C ARG A 55 -10.13 11.71 -2.87
N LYS A 56 -9.61 12.38 -3.89
CA LYS A 56 -10.36 13.42 -4.64
C LYS A 56 -11.48 12.82 -5.49
N ILE A 57 -11.40 11.53 -5.84
CA ILE A 57 -12.30 10.85 -6.77
C ILE A 57 -13.37 10.05 -6.00
N PHE A 58 -12.98 9.37 -4.91
CA PHE A 58 -13.87 8.49 -4.15
C PHE A 58 -14.28 9.15 -2.82
N PRO A 59 -15.52 9.66 -2.73
CA PRO A 59 -15.97 10.41 -1.56
C PRO A 59 -16.31 9.51 -0.37
N PHE A 60 -16.53 8.21 -0.60
CA PHE A 60 -16.88 7.26 0.46
C PHE A 60 -15.78 7.19 1.52
N GLU A 61 -16.19 6.96 2.78
CA GLU A 61 -15.34 7.06 3.96
C GLU A 61 -14.36 5.88 4.09
N LEU A 62 -14.83 4.68 3.75
CA LEU A 62 -14.01 3.48 3.84
C LEU A 62 -13.05 3.38 2.66
N PHE A 63 -11.85 2.87 2.93
CA PHE A 63 -10.80 2.68 1.94
C PHE A 63 -10.09 1.34 2.16
N HIS A 64 -10.12 0.47 1.15
CA HIS A 64 -9.51 -0.86 1.26
C HIS A 64 -8.03 -0.79 0.91
N LEU A 65 -7.20 -1.27 1.82
CA LEU A 65 -5.74 -1.28 1.69
C LEU A 65 -5.18 -2.62 1.23
N GLY A 66 -6.04 -3.62 1.01
CA GLY A 66 -5.66 -4.99 0.67
C GLY A 66 -4.81 -5.60 1.79
N GLY A 67 -3.65 -6.14 1.43
CA GLY A 67 -2.71 -6.74 2.37
C GLY A 67 -2.81 -8.26 2.46
N ASP A 68 -3.42 -8.88 1.46
CA ASP A 68 -3.47 -10.32 1.30
C ASP A 68 -2.24 -10.87 0.54
N GLU A 69 -2.06 -12.20 0.68
CA GLU A 69 -1.07 -13.03 -0.02
C GLU A 69 0.38 -12.50 -0.09
N VAL A 70 0.78 -11.68 0.90
CA VAL A 70 2.12 -11.08 0.94
C VAL A 70 3.17 -12.15 1.22
N ASN A 71 4.14 -12.30 0.30
CA ASN A 71 5.35 -13.09 0.54
C ASN A 71 6.29 -12.33 1.50
N THR A 72 6.04 -12.46 2.80
CA THR A 72 6.77 -11.71 3.84
C THR A 72 8.27 -12.04 3.91
N GLY A 73 8.70 -13.18 3.38
CA GLY A 73 10.14 -13.53 3.26
C GLY A 73 10.92 -12.58 2.35
N GLN A 74 10.25 -11.85 1.48
CA GLN A 74 10.84 -10.82 0.61
C GLN A 74 10.90 -9.43 1.28
N LEU A 75 10.29 -9.25 2.46
CA LEU A 75 10.34 -8.00 3.24
C LEU A 75 11.61 -7.97 4.10
N GLN A 76 12.75 -7.67 3.47
CA GLN A 76 14.05 -7.62 4.16
C GLN A 76 14.33 -6.23 4.73
N VAL A 77 13.76 -5.94 5.91
CA VAL A 77 14.02 -4.70 6.65
C VAL A 77 15.04 -4.95 7.75
N HIS A 78 16.08 -4.11 7.83
CA HIS A 78 17.12 -4.25 8.86
C HIS A 78 16.52 -4.23 10.27
N ASN A 79 16.92 -5.19 11.10
CA ASN A 79 16.50 -5.36 12.50
C ASN A 79 15.00 -5.63 12.71
N MET A 80 14.29 -6.12 11.70
CA MET A 80 12.90 -6.55 11.81
C MET A 80 12.75 -8.01 11.39
N THR A 81 11.85 -8.76 12.04
CA THR A 81 11.37 -10.02 11.47
C THR A 81 10.45 -9.74 10.28
N ALA A 82 10.18 -10.75 9.47
CA ALA A 82 9.23 -10.65 8.35
C ALA A 82 7.83 -10.16 8.80
N ASN A 83 7.37 -10.61 9.98
CA ASN A 83 6.10 -10.17 10.56
C ASN A 83 6.17 -8.72 11.05
N ASP A 84 7.27 -8.32 11.68
CA ASP A 84 7.44 -6.94 12.13
C ASP A 84 7.51 -5.97 10.94
N ALA A 85 8.19 -6.37 9.86
CA ALA A 85 8.27 -5.59 8.63
C ALA A 85 6.88 -5.43 7.96
N TYR A 86 6.08 -6.50 7.95
CA TYR A 86 4.72 -6.44 7.45
C TYR A 86 3.82 -5.56 8.33
N GLN A 87 3.85 -5.74 9.64
CA GLN A 87 3.12 -4.92 10.59
C GLN A 87 3.51 -3.44 10.50
N TYR A 88 4.81 -3.15 10.36
CA TYR A 88 5.32 -1.80 10.14
C TYR A 88 4.69 -1.16 8.90
N PHE A 89 4.65 -1.91 7.78
CA PHE A 89 4.02 -1.43 6.55
C PHE A 89 2.54 -1.14 6.75
N VAL A 90 1.78 -2.09 7.32
CA VAL A 90 0.33 -1.96 7.53
C VAL A 90 0.02 -0.72 8.37
N LEU A 91 0.68 -0.56 9.52
CA LEU A 91 0.45 0.58 10.41
C LEU A 91 0.79 1.92 9.74
N LYS A 92 1.84 1.95 8.92
CA LYS A 92 2.23 3.15 8.19
C LYS A 92 1.23 3.49 7.07
N ALA A 93 0.74 2.48 6.34
CA ALA A 93 -0.29 2.65 5.31
C ALA A 93 -1.61 3.13 5.91
N GLN A 94 -2.05 2.54 7.02
CA GLN A 94 -3.25 2.95 7.76
C GLN A 94 -3.13 4.38 8.28
N SER A 95 -1.97 4.75 8.85
CA SER A 95 -1.69 6.13 9.29
C SER A 95 -1.81 7.13 8.14
N MET A 96 -1.31 6.81 6.95
CA MET A 96 -1.43 7.66 5.76
C MET A 96 -2.87 7.84 5.28
N ALA A 97 -3.71 6.82 5.41
CA ALA A 97 -5.15 6.90 5.09
C ALA A 97 -5.89 7.76 6.12
N LEU A 98 -5.63 7.56 7.41
CA LEU A 98 -6.21 8.35 8.49
C LEU A 98 -5.89 9.84 8.35
N LEU A 99 -4.65 10.20 8.01
CA LEU A 99 -4.25 11.59 7.75
C LEU A 99 -4.99 12.24 6.56
N LYS A 100 -5.66 11.45 5.72
CA LYS A 100 -6.46 11.91 4.57
C LYS A 100 -7.97 11.84 4.82
N ASN A 101 -8.37 11.65 6.09
CA ASN A 101 -9.77 11.47 6.50
C ASN A 101 -10.46 10.30 5.78
N TRP A 102 -9.74 9.18 5.70
CA TRP A 102 -10.29 7.86 5.33
C TRP A 102 -10.16 6.90 6.49
N SER A 103 -11.14 6.00 6.60
CA SER A 103 -11.17 4.91 7.55
C SER A 103 -10.66 3.65 6.83
N PRO A 104 -9.40 3.22 7.05
CA PRO A 104 -8.84 2.08 6.34
C PRO A 104 -9.47 0.76 6.77
N VAL A 105 -9.58 -0.17 5.83
CA VAL A 105 -9.94 -1.57 6.07
C VAL A 105 -8.90 -2.50 5.43
N ASN A 106 -8.59 -3.59 6.14
CA ASN A 106 -7.67 -4.67 5.77
C ASN A 106 -8.25 -5.99 6.28
#